data_AF-A0AAF0WWL6-F1
#
_entry.id   AF-A0AAF0WWL6-F1
#
_cell.length_a   1.000
_cell.length_b   1.000
_cell.length_c   1.000
_cell.angle_alpha   90.00
_cell.angle_beta   90.00
_cell.angle_gamma   90.00
#
_symmetry.space_group_name_H-M   'P 1'
#
loop_
_entity.id
_entity.type
_entity.pdbx_description
1 polymer ?
#
loop_
_entity_poly.entity_id
_entity_poly.type
_entity_poly.pdbx_seq_one_letter_code
_entity_poly.pdbx_strand_id
1 'polypeptide(L)'
;MSSISGLKVNINPLRNEVRGKRRTDQVAVKWRVRAMGGETGAKYRGTQMREKKLTEMIESKVMEAKEACDGDHDGSDECKVAWDEVEEVSQAKAHLRSKLERQEDPLESYCDGNPETDECVVFDD
;
A
#
# COMPACT_ATOMS: atom_id res chain seq x y z
N MET A 1 -4.41 -60.06 8.93
CA MET A 1 -5.53 -59.28 8.35
C MET A 1 -5.72 -58.03 9.19
N SER A 2 -5.09 -56.92 8.81
CA SER A 2 -5.35 -55.62 9.41
C SER A 2 -5.41 -54.61 8.27
N SER A 3 -6.64 -54.26 7.91
CA SER A 3 -6.97 -53.30 6.86
C SER A 3 -6.43 -51.92 7.23
N ILE A 4 -5.51 -51.40 6.43
CA ILE A 4 -5.19 -49.98 6.41
C ILE A 4 -6.30 -49.30 5.61
N SER A 5 -7.27 -48.72 6.33
CA SER A 5 -8.29 -47.86 5.73
C SER A 5 -7.63 -46.56 5.26
N GLY A 6 -7.43 -46.44 3.94
CA GLY A 6 -6.88 -45.25 3.32
C GLY A 6 -7.81 -44.05 3.47
N LEU A 7 -7.35 -43.01 4.17
CA LEU A 7 -7.86 -41.66 3.99
C LEU A 7 -7.27 -41.10 2.68
N LYS A 8 -8.09 -41.04 1.64
CA LYS A 8 -7.79 -40.27 0.43
C LYS A 8 -7.95 -38.79 0.78
N VAL A 9 -6.85 -38.09 0.97
CA VAL A 9 -6.85 -36.62 1.07
C VAL A 9 -7.17 -36.08 -0.33
N ASN A 10 -8.37 -35.53 -0.50
CA ASN A 10 -8.80 -34.92 -1.75
C ASN A 10 -8.19 -33.51 -1.85
N ILE A 11 -6.99 -33.44 -2.41
CA ILE A 11 -6.36 -32.17 -2.78
C ILE A 11 -6.95 -31.77 -4.13
N ASN A 12 -8.04 -31.01 -4.11
CA ASN A 12 -8.51 -30.30 -5.30
C ASN A 12 -7.47 -29.25 -5.71
N PRO A 13 -6.88 -29.30 -6.91
CA PRO A 13 -6.12 -28.20 -7.44
C PRO A 13 -7.13 -27.23 -8.09
N LEU A 14 -7.50 -26.16 -7.40
CA LEU A 14 -8.13 -25.01 -8.05
C LEU A 14 -7.07 -24.25 -8.86
N ARG A 15 -6.57 -24.91 -9.91
CA ARG A 15 -5.80 -24.32 -11.00
C ARG A 15 -6.79 -23.55 -11.86
N ASN A 16 -7.02 -22.30 -11.52
CA ASN A 16 -7.84 -21.44 -12.35
C ASN A 16 -7.07 -21.07 -13.63
N GLU A 17 -7.71 -21.35 -14.74
CA GLU A 17 -7.18 -21.31 -16.08
C GLU A 17 -7.03 -19.86 -16.56
N VAL A 18 -5.79 -19.42 -16.78
CA VAL A 18 -5.50 -18.16 -17.48
C VAL A 18 -5.79 -18.39 -18.98
N ARG A 19 -7.05 -18.19 -19.37
CA ARG A 19 -7.44 -18.14 -20.78
C ARG A 19 -7.82 -16.71 -21.14
N GLY A 20 -6.85 -16.00 -21.74
CA GLY A 20 -7.03 -14.67 -22.26
C GLY A 20 -8.19 -14.58 -23.24
N LYS A 21 -9.03 -13.56 -23.07
CA LYS A 21 -10.01 -13.16 -24.06
C LYS A 21 -9.85 -11.66 -24.29
N ARG A 22 -9.05 -11.31 -25.30
CA ARG A 22 -9.04 -9.99 -25.92
C ARG A 22 -10.48 -9.68 -26.36
N ARG A 23 -11.06 -8.64 -25.80
CA ARG A 23 -12.27 -8.02 -26.36
C ARG A 23 -12.08 -6.52 -26.31
N THR A 24 -11.43 -6.03 -27.37
CA THR A 24 -11.62 -4.68 -27.89
C THR A 24 -13.10 -4.50 -28.13
N ASP A 25 -13.80 -3.76 -27.29
CA ASP A 25 -15.07 -3.12 -27.62
C ASP A 25 -15.31 -1.98 -26.63
N GLN A 26 -15.04 -0.78 -27.14
CA GLN A 26 -15.74 0.47 -26.85
C GLN A 26 -16.68 0.45 -25.63
N VAL A 27 -16.15 0.81 -24.47
CA VAL A 27 -16.93 1.62 -23.53
C VAL A 27 -16.05 2.82 -23.22
N ALA A 28 -16.26 3.89 -23.99
CA ALA A 28 -15.65 5.18 -23.75
C ALA A 28 -15.99 5.58 -22.30
N VAL A 29 -15.02 5.40 -21.39
CA VAL A 29 -15.09 5.95 -20.04
C VAL A 29 -14.98 7.46 -20.21
N LYS A 30 -16.15 8.09 -20.41
CA LYS A 30 -16.29 9.53 -20.55
C LYS A 30 -16.05 10.13 -19.18
N TRP A 31 -14.78 10.39 -18.85
CA TRP A 31 -14.37 11.16 -17.68
C TRP A 31 -14.92 12.58 -17.83
N ARG A 32 -16.14 12.79 -17.34
CA ARG A 32 -16.78 14.10 -17.33
C ARG A 32 -16.19 14.88 -16.14
N VAL A 33 -15.10 15.61 -16.38
CA VAL A 33 -14.53 16.55 -15.41
C VAL A 33 -15.51 17.70 -15.23
N ARG A 34 -16.28 17.69 -14.14
CA ARG A 34 -17.07 18.85 -13.70
C ARG A 34 -16.23 19.63 -12.71
N ALA A 35 -15.52 20.63 -13.21
CA ALA A 35 -14.98 21.71 -12.39
C ALA A 35 -16.15 22.52 -11.82
N MET A 36 -16.27 22.62 -10.49
CA MET A 36 -16.92 23.72 -9.76
C MET A 36 -16.65 23.54 -8.24
N GLY A 37 -15.86 24.45 -7.67
CA GLY A 37 -16.07 25.06 -6.35
C GLY A 37 -15.86 24.23 -5.08
N GLY A 38 -14.94 24.70 -4.22
CA GLY A 38 -15.08 24.62 -2.76
C GLY A 38 -14.55 23.37 -2.05
N GLU A 39 -13.56 23.60 -1.19
CA GLU A 39 -13.12 22.77 -0.07
C GLU A 39 -12.40 21.44 -0.38
N THR A 40 -11.17 21.42 0.13
CA THR A 40 -10.07 20.45 0.00
C THR A 40 -10.32 19.13 0.75
N GLY A 41 -11.50 18.52 0.61
CA GLY A 41 -11.86 17.29 1.35
C GLY A 41 -12.01 16.02 0.52
N ALA A 42 -12.36 16.13 -0.77
CA ALA A 42 -12.91 15.01 -1.53
C ALA A 42 -11.95 14.32 -2.51
N LYS A 43 -10.69 14.77 -2.63
CA LYS A 43 -9.83 14.34 -3.75
C LYS A 43 -9.32 12.90 -3.66
N TYR A 44 -9.30 12.27 -2.48
CA TYR A 44 -8.73 10.93 -2.34
C TYR A 44 -9.49 10.03 -1.34
N ARG A 45 -10.78 9.75 -1.60
CA ARG A 45 -11.54 8.79 -0.77
C ARG A 45 -10.86 7.43 -0.66
N GLY A 46 -10.24 6.94 -1.75
CA GLY A 46 -9.49 5.69 -1.74
C GLY A 46 -8.24 5.73 -0.85
N THR A 47 -7.53 6.86 -0.82
CA THR A 47 -6.34 7.01 0.01
C THR A 47 -6.69 7.14 1.49
N GLN A 48 -7.76 7.87 1.83
CA GLN A 48 -8.23 7.93 3.21
C GLN A 48 -8.66 6.57 3.76
N MET A 49 -9.35 5.76 2.95
CA MET A 49 -9.70 4.39 3.35
C MET A 49 -8.45 3.52 3.56
N ARG A 50 -7.42 3.69 2.73
CA ARG A 50 -6.14 2.99 2.89
C ARG A 50 -5.41 3.42 4.16
N GLU A 51 -5.36 4.71 4.46
CA GLU A 51 -4.74 5.23 5.69
C GLU A 51 -5.45 4.73 6.96
N LYS A 52 -6.79 4.70 6.95
CA LYS A 52 -7.58 4.12 8.04
C LYS A 52 -7.27 2.64 8.24
N LYS A 53 -7.27 1.86 7.17
CA LYS A 53 -6.91 0.43 7.21
C LYS A 53 -5.50 0.19 7.74
N LEU A 54 -4.53 1.02 7.35
CA LEU A 54 -3.16 0.93 7.89
C LEU A 54 -3.11 1.28 9.37
N THR A 55 -3.92 2.24 9.82
CA THR A 55 -4.01 2.61 11.24
C THR A 55 -4.59 1.45 12.07
N GLU A 56 -5.69 0.86 11.64
CA GLU A 56 -6.28 -0.33 12.28
C GLU A 56 -5.29 -1.51 12.33
N MET A 57 -4.52 -1.71 11.25
CA MET A 57 -3.51 -2.77 11.19
C MET A 57 -2.34 -2.52 12.14
N ILE A 58 -1.88 -1.28 12.28
CA ILE A 58 -0.85 -0.91 13.26
C ILE A 58 -1.35 -1.20 14.68
N GLU A 59 -2.58 -0.82 15.01
CA GLU A 59 -3.16 -1.07 16.33
C GLU A 59 -3.23 -2.57 16.64
N SER A 60 -3.68 -3.40 15.69
CA SER A 60 -3.68 -4.86 15.82
C SER A 60 -2.26 -5.41 16.05
N LYS A 61 -1.29 -4.97 15.23
CA LYS A 61 0.10 -5.44 15.30
C LYS A 61 0.80 -5.01 16.58
N VAL A 62 0.48 -3.83 17.10
CA VAL A 62 0.98 -3.37 18.41
C VAL A 62 0.43 -4.23 19.54
N MET A 63 -0.82 -4.69 19.46
CA MET A 63 -1.34 -5.65 20.44
C MET A 63 -0.62 -6.99 20.34
N GLU A 64 -0.47 -7.53 19.13
CA GLU A 64 0.27 -8.78 18.89
C GLU A 64 1.72 -8.69 19.39
N ALA A 65 2.41 -7.58 19.13
CA ALA A 65 3.77 -7.35 19.60
C ALA A 65 3.85 -7.25 21.12
N LYS A 66 2.87 -6.60 21.78
CA LYS A 66 2.81 -6.57 23.24
C LYS A 66 2.60 -7.95 23.84
N GLU A 67 1.75 -8.77 23.25
CA GLU A 67 1.54 -10.16 23.68
C GLU A 67 2.80 -11.02 23.46
N ALA A 68 3.50 -10.84 22.33
CA ALA A 68 4.75 -11.54 22.02
C ALA A 68 5.92 -11.14 22.93
N CYS A 69 5.89 -9.93 23.49
CA CYS A 69 6.91 -9.41 24.40
C CYS A 69 6.53 -9.51 25.88
N ASP A 70 5.39 -10.10 26.24
CA ASP A 70 4.92 -10.11 27.62
C ASP A 70 5.73 -11.08 28.52
N GLY A 71 5.86 -10.72 29.80
CA GLY A 71 6.56 -11.53 30.80
C GLY A 71 8.06 -11.75 30.50
N ASP A 72 8.49 -13.01 30.54
CA ASP A 72 9.90 -13.40 30.35
C ASP A 72 10.35 -13.39 28.87
N HIS A 73 9.45 -13.06 27.94
CA HIS A 73 9.74 -12.95 26.51
C HIS A 73 10.27 -11.57 26.10
N ASP A 74 10.41 -10.64 27.06
CA ASP A 74 11.01 -9.33 26.81
C ASP A 74 12.44 -9.47 26.27
N GLY A 75 12.67 -8.95 25.06
CA GLY A 75 13.95 -9.08 24.35
C GLY A 75 14.20 -10.42 23.63
N SER A 76 13.22 -11.33 23.61
CA SER A 76 13.25 -12.52 22.73
C SER A 76 13.29 -12.13 21.25
N ASP A 77 13.73 -13.06 20.39
CA ASP A 77 13.77 -12.79 18.95
C ASP A 77 12.37 -12.70 18.36
N GLU A 78 11.40 -13.43 18.93
CA GLU A 78 9.98 -13.34 18.58
C GLU A 78 9.40 -11.95 18.90
N CYS A 79 9.75 -11.38 20.06
CA CYS A 79 9.38 -10.02 20.44
C CYS A 79 9.95 -8.98 19.46
N LYS A 80 11.21 -9.11 19.05
CA LYS A 80 11.83 -8.21 18.07
C LYS A 80 11.15 -8.29 16.71
N VAL A 81 10.93 -9.51 16.21
CA VAL A 81 10.25 -9.73 14.91
C VAL A 81 8.84 -9.14 14.93
N ALA A 82 8.10 -9.28 16.04
CA ALA A 82 6.78 -8.69 16.14
C ALA A 82 6.80 -7.15 16.09
N TRP A 83 7.81 -6.51 16.69
CA TRP A 83 8.01 -5.06 16.56
C TRP A 83 8.52 -4.63 15.17
N ASP A 84 9.33 -5.45 14.51
CA ASP A 84 9.76 -5.22 13.12
C ASP A 84 8.52 -5.18 12.18
N GLU A 85 7.54 -6.07 12.38
CA GLU A 85 6.30 -6.04 11.61
C GLU A 85 5.49 -4.74 11.86
N VAL A 86 5.47 -4.23 13.09
CA VAL A 86 4.84 -2.94 13.42
C VAL A 86 5.56 -1.80 12.69
N GLU A 87 6.89 -1.83 12.65
CA GLU A 87 7.71 -0.84 11.95
C GLU A 87 7.39 -0.82 10.45
N GLU A 88 7.34 -1.97 9.80
CA GLU A 88 7.04 -2.09 8.36
C GLU A 88 5.66 -1.50 8.00
N VAL A 89 4.62 -1.82 8.77
CA VAL A 89 3.27 -1.26 8.52
C VAL A 89 3.24 0.25 8.79
N SER A 90 3.96 0.71 9.80
CA SER A 90 4.09 2.14 10.13
C SER A 90 4.82 2.90 9.02
N GLN A 91 5.88 2.32 8.47
CA GLN A 91 6.60 2.87 7.32
C GLN A 91 5.71 2.95 6.08
N ALA A 92 4.91 1.91 5.82
CA ALA A 92 3.95 1.93 4.72
C ALA A 92 2.93 3.08 4.86
N LYS A 93 2.47 3.37 6.09
CA LYS A 93 1.59 4.52 6.39
C LYS A 93 2.31 5.85 6.19
N ALA A 94 3.53 5.99 6.70
CA ALA A 94 4.33 7.20 6.51
C ALA A 94 4.58 7.48 5.02
N HIS A 95 4.97 6.48 4.25
CA HIS A 95 5.17 6.59 2.82
C HIS A 95 3.88 6.98 2.06
N LEU A 96 2.73 6.45 2.48
CA LEU A 96 1.44 6.87 1.94
C LEU A 96 1.19 8.36 2.17
N ARG A 97 1.46 8.86 3.38
CA ARG A 97 1.32 10.28 3.72
C ARG A 97 2.31 11.15 2.98
N SER A 98 3.59 10.77 2.91
CA SER A 98 4.58 11.52 2.15
C SER A 98 4.25 11.59 0.66
N LYS A 99 3.56 10.61 0.08
CA LYS A 99 3.05 10.69 -1.30
C LYS A 99 1.88 11.64 -1.48
N LEU A 100 1.11 11.89 -0.42
CA LEU A 100 0.03 12.88 -0.43
C LEU A 100 0.54 14.29 -0.15
N GLU A 101 1.57 14.39 0.69
CA GLU A 101 2.17 15.65 1.15
C GLU A 101 3.24 16.18 0.19
N ARG A 102 3.92 15.32 -0.59
CA ARG A 102 4.68 15.73 -1.77
C ARG A 102 3.71 16.28 -2.82
N GLN A 103 3.27 17.51 -2.59
CA GLN A 103 3.15 18.47 -3.68
C GLN A 103 4.57 18.59 -4.23
N GLU A 104 4.75 18.29 -5.52
CA GLU A 104 6.01 18.58 -6.23
C GLU A 104 6.51 19.95 -5.79
N ASP A 105 7.81 20.09 -5.57
CA ASP A 105 8.37 21.39 -5.21
C ASP A 105 7.82 22.39 -6.23
N PRO A 106 7.19 23.51 -5.81
CA PRO A 106 6.69 24.51 -6.73
C PRO A 106 7.71 24.87 -7.83
N LEU A 107 9.00 24.81 -7.50
CA LEU A 107 10.09 25.00 -8.46
C LEU A 107 10.27 23.84 -9.45
N GLU A 108 10.09 22.59 -9.03
CA GLU A 108 10.19 21.39 -9.88
C GLU A 108 9.16 21.44 -11.02
N SER A 109 7.91 21.77 -10.70
CA SER A 109 6.86 21.98 -11.71
C SER A 109 7.12 23.16 -12.66
N TYR A 110 7.88 24.17 -12.21
CA TYR A 110 8.26 25.32 -13.01
C TYR A 110 9.42 24.98 -13.96
N CYS A 111 10.42 24.25 -13.46
CA CYS A 111 11.59 23.80 -14.20
C CYS A 111 11.26 22.76 -15.27
N ASP A 112 10.25 21.90 -15.05
CA ASP A 112 9.75 20.98 -16.07
C ASP A 112 9.27 21.69 -17.35
N GLY A 113 8.72 22.91 -17.21
CA GLY A 113 8.23 23.72 -18.31
C GLY A 113 9.23 24.75 -18.85
N ASN A 114 10.31 25.03 -18.10
CA ASN A 114 11.31 26.05 -18.41
C ASN A 114 12.72 25.55 -18.00
N PRO A 115 13.26 24.52 -18.67
CA PRO A 115 14.58 23.98 -18.32
C PRO A 115 15.74 24.97 -18.55
N GLU A 116 15.51 26.01 -19.34
CA GLU A 116 16.51 27.01 -19.73
C GLU A 116 16.62 28.22 -18.79
N THR A 117 15.75 28.35 -17.78
CA THR A 117 15.81 29.48 -16.84
C THR A 117 16.95 29.29 -15.85
N ASP A 118 17.61 30.38 -15.47
CA ASP A 118 18.79 30.36 -14.58
C ASP A 118 18.51 29.65 -13.24
N GLU A 119 17.25 29.61 -12.80
CA GLU A 119 16.77 28.89 -11.61
C GLU A 119 16.70 27.36 -11.78
N CYS A 120 16.76 26.86 -13.01
CA CYS A 120 16.51 25.47 -13.41
C CYS A 120 17.67 24.83 -14.19
N VAL A 121 18.67 25.61 -14.62
CA VAL A 121 19.87 25.08 -15.26
C VAL A 121 20.70 24.30 -14.24
N VAL A 122 20.77 22.98 -14.43
CA VAL A 122 21.67 22.10 -13.66
C VAL A 122 22.95 21.88 -14.47
N PHE A 123 24.09 22.25 -13.90
CA PHE A 123 25.40 21.96 -14.48
C PHE A 123 25.88 20.60 -13.95
N ASP A 124 26.21 19.67 -14.85
CA ASP A 124 26.94 18.43 -14.50
C ASP A 124 28.43 18.77 -14.28
N ASP A 125 28.97 18.43 -13.11
CA ASP A 125 30.39 18.59 -12.73
C ASP A 125 31.32 17.52 -13.31
#